data_AF-A0A399ZBQ1-F1
#
_entry.id   AF-A0A399ZBQ1-F1
#
_cell.length_a   1.000
_cell.length_b   1.000
_cell.length_c   1.000
_cell.angle_alpha   90.00
_cell.angle_beta   90.00
_cell.angle_gamma   90.00
#
_symmetry.space_group_name_H-M   'P 1'
#
loop_
_entity.id
_entity.type
_entity.pdbx_description
1 polymer ?
#
loop_
_entity_poly.entity_id
_entity_poly.type
_entity_poly.pdbx_seq_one_letter_code
_entity_poly.pdbx_strand_id
1 'polypeptide(L)'
;MTYPSHCTLPSEILEQIASDGLDALPELLRVLINSAMQAEREKHLGVGAYERSERRQGHANGYKPRTVATRVGKVTFAVPQVREGGFVPQALERGLRSERALTLALAEMYVQGVSTRKVAAITEQLCGHSVTSTQVSRAAAQLDEVLQAWRHRPLGQIPYLYLDARYEKVRQQGQVRDAAVLVAVGVDLEGKRQILGVSVSVSEQEVHWRAFLQSLVERGLCGVQLVVSDAHPGLQQARRAVFGGVPWQRCHFHLQQNASAFVPKVDLKAEVAADIRAIFTAPNRTEAEALLAKTVEKYAKSAPKLATWIEQNLPEGLTVFDFPAAHRRLLRTTNGLERINKELKRRTRVVGIFPNEAACLRLISAIAMEISEEWVAGKAYLSFD
;
A
#
# COMPACT_ATOMS: atom_id res chain seq x y z
N MET A 1 -26.49 -25.88 -40.72
CA MET A 1 -26.54 -24.65 -39.91
C MET A 1 -27.27 -24.98 -38.62
N THR A 2 -26.52 -25.19 -37.55
CA THR A 2 -27.02 -25.44 -36.20
C THR A 2 -27.54 -24.13 -35.62
N TYR A 3 -28.82 -23.82 -35.86
CA TYR A 3 -29.51 -22.79 -35.08
C TYR A 3 -29.52 -23.24 -33.62
N PRO A 4 -28.95 -22.46 -32.68
CA PRO A 4 -29.17 -22.69 -31.26
C PRO A 4 -30.68 -22.59 -31.00
N SER A 5 -31.24 -23.61 -30.38
CA SER A 5 -32.65 -23.72 -30.01
C SER A 5 -33.13 -22.51 -29.21
N HIS A 6 -34.31 -22.01 -29.61
CA HIS A 6 -35.18 -20.99 -28.99
C HIS A 6 -34.58 -20.13 -27.87
N CYS A 7 -34.42 -18.82 -28.15
CA CYS A 7 -34.20 -17.82 -27.12
C CYS A 7 -35.34 -17.88 -26.09
N THR A 8 -35.02 -18.14 -24.82
CA THR A 8 -35.98 -18.24 -23.71
C THR A 8 -36.27 -16.90 -23.03
N LEU A 9 -35.71 -15.79 -23.56
CA LEU A 9 -36.01 -14.45 -23.07
C LEU A 9 -37.37 -13.99 -23.61
N PRO A 10 -38.19 -13.29 -22.79
CA PRO A 10 -39.41 -12.65 -23.27
C PRO A 10 -39.17 -11.79 -24.52
N SER A 11 -40.06 -11.87 -25.51
CA SER A 11 -39.95 -11.13 -26.77
C SER A 11 -39.86 -9.61 -26.56
N GLU A 12 -40.58 -9.10 -25.57
CA GLU A 12 -40.56 -7.71 -25.14
C GLU A 12 -39.15 -7.22 -24.79
N ILE A 13 -38.34 -8.07 -24.14
CA ILE A 13 -36.97 -7.75 -23.76
C ILE A 13 -36.06 -7.76 -24.98
N LEU A 14 -36.28 -8.68 -25.92
CA LEU A 14 -35.50 -8.74 -27.17
C LEU A 14 -35.80 -7.54 -28.07
N GLU A 15 -37.06 -7.12 -28.15
CA GLU A 15 -37.48 -5.91 -28.86
C GLU A 15 -36.89 -4.66 -28.23
N GLN A 16 -36.89 -4.58 -26.89
CA GLN A 16 -36.31 -3.45 -26.17
C GLN A 16 -34.79 -3.38 -26.35
N ILE A 17 -34.08 -4.51 -26.33
CA ILE A 17 -32.64 -4.56 -26.63
C ILE A 17 -32.37 -4.16 -28.09
N ALA A 18 -33.21 -4.58 -29.03
CA ALA A 18 -33.05 -4.22 -30.44
C ALA A 18 -33.29 -2.73 -30.70
N SER A 19 -34.20 -2.10 -29.95
CA SER A 19 -34.52 -0.67 -30.03
C SER A 19 -33.47 0.19 -29.32
N ASP A 20 -33.17 -0.13 -28.06
CA ASP A 20 -32.47 0.76 -27.14
C ASP A 20 -31.00 0.35 -26.95
N GLY A 21 -30.59 -0.77 -27.56
CA GLY A 21 -29.22 -1.27 -27.49
C GLY A 21 -28.74 -1.50 -26.05
N LEU A 22 -27.64 -0.86 -25.67
CA LEU A 22 -27.06 -1.00 -24.32
C LEU A 22 -27.87 -0.29 -23.24
N ASP A 23 -28.75 0.64 -23.60
CA ASP A 23 -29.59 1.37 -22.63
C ASP A 23 -30.68 0.46 -22.03
N ALA A 24 -30.97 -0.70 -22.65
CA ALA A 24 -31.86 -1.72 -22.12
C ALA A 24 -31.24 -2.58 -21.01
N LEU A 25 -29.92 -2.53 -20.80
CA LEU A 25 -29.21 -3.39 -19.84
C LEU A 25 -29.67 -3.27 -18.38
N PRO A 26 -30.02 -2.09 -17.83
CA PRO A 26 -30.52 -1.99 -16.45
C PRO A 26 -31.81 -2.77 -16.23
N GLU A 27 -32.68 -2.74 -17.23
CA GLU A 27 -33.98 -3.42 -17.22
C GLU A 27 -33.82 -4.93 -17.39
N LEU A 28 -32.94 -5.35 -18.30
CA LEU A 28 -32.56 -6.76 -18.44
C LEU A 28 -32.01 -7.32 -17.11
N LEU A 29 -31.10 -6.58 -16.46
CA LEU A 29 -30.55 -6.98 -15.17
C LEU A 29 -31.65 -7.07 -14.10
N ARG A 30 -32.58 -6.11 -14.07
CA ARG A 30 -33.74 -6.11 -13.17
C ARG A 30 -34.56 -7.38 -13.31
N VAL A 31 -34.92 -7.73 -14.55
CA VAL A 31 -35.75 -8.91 -14.85
C VAL A 31 -35.03 -10.18 -14.43
N LEU A 32 -33.78 -10.39 -14.88
CA LEU A 32 -33.04 -11.62 -14.61
C LEU A 32 -32.85 -11.87 -13.10
N ILE A 33 -32.47 -10.85 -12.34
CA ILE A 33 -32.25 -10.99 -10.89
C ILE A 33 -33.57 -11.17 -10.15
N ASN A 34 -34.64 -10.47 -10.52
CA ASN A 34 -35.96 -10.68 -9.92
C ASN A 34 -36.47 -12.11 -10.17
N SER A 35 -36.33 -12.63 -11.39
CA SER A 35 -36.70 -14.00 -11.74
C SER A 35 -35.88 -15.03 -10.94
N ALA A 36 -34.58 -14.82 -10.80
CA ALA A 36 -33.72 -15.69 -9.98
C ALA A 36 -34.16 -15.68 -8.49
N MET A 37 -34.39 -14.50 -7.91
CA MET A 37 -34.87 -14.39 -6.53
C MET A 37 -36.26 -15.01 -6.33
N GLN A 38 -37.14 -14.93 -7.35
CA GLN A 38 -38.45 -15.58 -7.30
C GLN A 38 -38.31 -17.11 -7.29
N ALA A 39 -37.45 -17.66 -8.16
CA ALA A 39 -37.16 -19.09 -8.20
C ALA A 39 -36.57 -19.59 -6.87
N GLU A 40 -35.69 -18.81 -6.23
CA GLU A 40 -35.17 -19.11 -4.89
C GLU A 40 -36.28 -19.12 -3.83
N ARG A 41 -37.23 -18.18 -3.88
CA ARG A 41 -38.39 -18.17 -2.96
C ARG A 41 -39.25 -19.41 -3.16
N GLU A 42 -39.56 -19.76 -4.40
CA GLU A 42 -40.38 -20.95 -4.71
C GLU A 42 -39.70 -22.22 -4.21
N LYS A 43 -38.39 -22.34 -4.41
CA LYS A 43 -37.59 -23.44 -3.85
C LYS A 43 -37.63 -23.46 -2.32
N HIS A 44 -37.55 -22.31 -1.66
CA HIS A 44 -37.64 -22.19 -0.21
C HIS A 44 -39.02 -22.58 0.33
N LEU A 45 -40.10 -22.23 -0.39
CA LEU A 45 -41.47 -22.57 -0.01
C LEU A 45 -41.87 -24.00 -0.41
N GLY A 46 -41.09 -24.65 -1.28
CA GLY A 46 -41.35 -25.99 -1.83
C GLY A 46 -42.47 -26.05 -2.87
N VAL A 47 -42.98 -24.90 -3.32
CA VAL A 47 -44.15 -24.77 -4.20
C VAL A 47 -44.04 -23.54 -5.11
N GLY A 48 -44.59 -23.64 -6.31
CA GLY A 48 -44.71 -22.54 -7.26
C GLY A 48 -45.80 -21.53 -6.90
N ALA A 49 -45.88 -20.47 -7.70
CA ALA A 49 -46.91 -19.43 -7.55
C ALA A 49 -48.34 -20.03 -7.63
N TYR A 50 -49.16 -19.76 -6.62
CA TYR A 50 -50.55 -20.24 -6.48
C TYR A 50 -50.73 -21.77 -6.50
N GLU A 51 -49.64 -22.54 -6.45
CA GLU A 51 -49.71 -24.00 -6.45
C GLU A 51 -50.30 -24.52 -5.13
N ARG A 52 -51.31 -25.37 -5.22
CA ARG A 52 -51.88 -26.07 -4.06
C ARG A 52 -51.15 -27.40 -3.90
N SER A 53 -50.37 -27.53 -2.84
CA SER A 53 -49.56 -28.73 -2.57
C SER A 53 -49.33 -28.88 -1.07
N GLU A 54 -49.32 -30.13 -0.60
CA GLU A 54 -49.04 -30.51 0.79
C GLU A 54 -47.57 -30.28 1.17
N ARG A 55 -46.68 -30.08 0.19
CA ARG A 55 -45.24 -29.83 0.40
C ARG A 55 -44.90 -28.37 0.79
N ARG A 56 -45.91 -27.50 0.89
CA ARG A 56 -45.75 -26.07 1.18
C ARG A 56 -45.15 -25.84 2.57
N GLN A 57 -44.04 -25.11 2.63
CA GLN A 57 -43.32 -24.80 3.87
C GLN A 57 -43.60 -23.38 4.39
N GLY A 58 -44.45 -22.60 3.71
CA GLY A 58 -44.85 -21.25 4.12
C GLY A 58 -45.62 -20.47 3.05
N HIS A 59 -45.73 -19.16 3.24
CA HIS A 59 -46.47 -18.26 2.37
C HIS A 59 -45.62 -17.09 1.88
N ALA A 60 -45.76 -16.76 0.59
CA ALA A 60 -45.21 -15.53 0.04
C ALA A 60 -45.91 -14.31 0.64
N ASN A 61 -45.17 -13.22 0.86
CA ASN A 61 -45.66 -12.00 1.51
C ASN A 61 -45.26 -10.75 0.70
N GLY A 62 -45.52 -10.77 -0.61
CA GLY A 62 -45.21 -9.66 -1.51
C GLY A 62 -43.71 -9.47 -1.76
N TYR A 63 -43.34 -8.22 -2.06
CA TYR A 63 -41.99 -7.81 -2.44
C TYR A 63 -41.60 -6.51 -1.74
N LYS A 64 -40.31 -6.40 -1.40
CA LYS A 64 -39.71 -5.17 -0.88
C LYS A 64 -38.84 -4.51 -1.95
N PRO A 65 -39.05 -3.22 -2.29
CA PRO A 65 -38.21 -2.53 -3.25
C PRO A 65 -36.80 -2.35 -2.69
N ARG A 66 -35.80 -2.56 -3.54
CA ARG A 66 -34.40 -2.37 -3.19
C ARG A 66 -33.58 -1.84 -4.36
N THR A 67 -33.11 -0.62 -4.23
CA THR A 67 -32.23 0.01 -5.24
C THR A 67 -30.77 -0.33 -4.98
N VAL A 68 -30.07 -0.79 -6.01
CA VAL A 68 -28.64 -1.07 -6.00
C VAL A 68 -27.98 -0.26 -7.11
N ALA A 69 -26.87 0.42 -6.79
CA ALA A 69 -26.02 1.06 -7.79
C ALA A 69 -25.20 -0.01 -8.52
N THR A 70 -25.34 -0.11 -9.83
CA THR A 70 -24.60 -1.03 -10.70
C THR A 70 -23.83 -0.25 -11.75
N ARG A 71 -22.91 -0.89 -12.47
CA ARG A 71 -22.16 -0.24 -13.55
C ARG A 71 -23.04 0.33 -14.67
N VAL A 72 -24.25 -0.19 -14.85
CA VAL A 72 -25.22 0.24 -15.86
C VAL A 72 -26.28 1.23 -15.30
N GLY A 73 -26.16 1.62 -14.02
CA GLY A 73 -27.07 2.59 -13.40
C GLY A 73 -27.69 2.09 -12.11
N LYS A 74 -28.65 2.85 -11.57
CA LYS A 74 -29.40 2.44 -10.37
C LYS A 74 -30.55 1.54 -10.77
N VAL A 75 -30.51 0.28 -10.33
CA VAL A 75 -31.57 -0.70 -10.61
C VAL A 75 -32.37 -0.96 -9.34
N THR A 76 -33.69 -0.86 -9.42
CA THR A 76 -34.60 -1.16 -8.30
C THR A 76 -35.18 -2.56 -8.47
N PHE A 77 -34.74 -3.47 -7.61
CA PHE A 77 -35.19 -4.86 -7.58
C PHE A 77 -36.41 -5.02 -6.67
N ALA A 78 -37.25 -6.01 -6.99
CA ALA A 78 -38.39 -6.42 -6.18
C ALA A 78 -37.98 -7.65 -5.37
N VAL A 79 -37.48 -7.44 -4.14
CA VAL A 79 -36.95 -8.52 -3.30
C VAL A 79 -38.11 -9.33 -2.73
N PRO A 80 -38.25 -10.63 -3.06
CA PRO A 80 -39.36 -11.44 -2.59
C PRO A 80 -39.33 -11.62 -1.07
N GLN A 81 -40.51 -11.61 -0.44
CA GLN A 81 -40.65 -11.83 1.00
C GLN A 81 -41.51 -13.08 1.29
N VAL A 82 -41.28 -13.68 2.46
CA VAL A 82 -42.09 -14.77 3.02
C VAL A 82 -42.67 -14.34 4.37
N ARG A 83 -43.77 -14.96 4.80
CA ARG A 83 -44.49 -14.58 6.01
C ARG A 83 -43.84 -15.16 7.27
N GLU A 84 -43.28 -16.34 7.16
CA GLU A 84 -42.75 -17.15 8.26
C GLU A 84 -41.28 -16.81 8.63
N GLY A 85 -40.72 -15.76 8.02
CA GLY A 85 -39.33 -15.32 8.24
C GLY A 85 -38.29 -16.25 7.61
N GLY A 86 -37.00 -15.97 7.83
CA GLY A 86 -35.90 -16.86 7.43
C GLY A 86 -35.46 -16.82 5.96
N PHE A 87 -36.31 -16.41 5.01
CA PHE A 87 -35.93 -16.29 3.60
C PHE A 87 -35.11 -15.03 3.32
N VAL A 88 -33.93 -15.22 2.74
CA VAL A 88 -33.09 -14.15 2.16
C VAL A 88 -32.57 -14.64 0.81
N PRO A 89 -32.84 -13.94 -0.30
CA PRO A 89 -32.34 -14.39 -1.59
C PRO A 89 -30.82 -14.31 -1.68
N GLN A 90 -30.22 -15.29 -2.36
CA GLN A 90 -28.79 -15.38 -2.63
C GLN A 90 -28.42 -14.57 -3.89
N ALA A 91 -29.29 -14.56 -4.90
CA ALA A 91 -29.11 -13.78 -6.14
C ALA A 91 -28.92 -12.27 -5.88
N LEU A 92 -29.33 -11.76 -4.72
CA LEU A 92 -29.07 -10.39 -4.29
C LEU A 92 -28.62 -10.34 -2.82
N GLU A 93 -27.31 -10.38 -2.59
CA GLU A 93 -26.65 -10.38 -1.27
C GLU A 93 -27.35 -9.42 -0.27
N ARG A 94 -27.55 -9.85 0.97
CA ARG A 94 -28.19 -9.04 2.02
C ARG A 94 -27.39 -7.75 2.28
N GLY A 95 -28.05 -6.60 2.33
CA GLY A 95 -27.40 -5.31 2.65
C GLY A 95 -26.58 -4.64 1.54
N LEU A 96 -26.20 -5.34 0.47
CA LEU A 96 -25.71 -4.79 -0.81
C LEU A 96 -26.45 -3.51 -1.27
N ARG A 97 -25.73 -2.39 -1.37
CA ARG A 97 -26.23 -1.11 -1.92
C ARG A 97 -25.55 -0.73 -3.23
N SER A 98 -24.41 -1.35 -3.52
CA SER A 98 -23.62 -1.12 -4.72
C SER A 98 -23.02 -2.45 -5.16
N GLU A 99 -22.90 -2.65 -6.47
CA GLU A 99 -22.20 -3.80 -7.06
C GLU A 99 -20.75 -3.88 -6.54
N ARG A 100 -20.26 -5.10 -6.31
CA ARG A 100 -18.90 -5.36 -5.81
C ARG A 100 -17.83 -4.91 -6.80
N ALA A 101 -18.02 -5.21 -8.09
CA ALA A 101 -17.09 -4.80 -9.14
C ALA A 101 -16.91 -3.27 -9.21
N LEU A 102 -18.02 -2.52 -9.08
CA LEU A 102 -17.97 -1.06 -9.00
C LEU A 102 -17.19 -0.60 -7.76
N THR A 103 -17.47 -1.20 -6.60
CA THR A 103 -16.80 -0.87 -5.34
C THR A 103 -15.28 -1.10 -5.41
N LEU A 104 -14.85 -2.25 -5.97
CA LEU A 104 -13.45 -2.57 -6.18
C LEU A 104 -12.77 -1.59 -7.13
N ALA A 105 -13.42 -1.24 -8.26
CA ALA A 105 -12.88 -0.26 -9.19
C ALA A 105 -12.70 1.13 -8.55
N LEU A 106 -13.65 1.56 -7.70
CA LEU A 106 -13.55 2.81 -6.93
C LEU A 106 -12.37 2.79 -5.96
N ALA A 107 -12.16 1.68 -5.25
CA ALA A 107 -11.04 1.50 -4.34
C ALA A 107 -9.70 1.49 -5.10
N GLU A 108 -9.62 0.78 -6.22
CA GLU A 108 -8.42 0.69 -7.06
C GLU A 108 -8.03 2.05 -7.64
N MET A 109 -8.98 2.80 -8.20
CA MET A 109 -8.70 4.16 -8.70
C MET A 109 -8.13 5.07 -7.60
N TYR A 110 -8.63 4.94 -6.37
CA TYR A 110 -8.09 5.66 -5.23
C TYR A 110 -6.64 5.24 -4.90
N VAL A 111 -6.36 3.93 -4.89
CA VAL A 111 -5.00 3.38 -4.65
C VAL A 111 -4.01 3.81 -5.74
N GLN A 112 -4.46 3.91 -6.99
CA GLN A 112 -3.67 4.40 -8.13
C GLN A 112 -3.46 5.93 -8.11
N GLY A 113 -3.95 6.62 -7.07
CA GLY A 113 -3.71 8.04 -6.86
C GLY A 113 -4.69 8.94 -7.61
N VAL A 114 -5.87 8.46 -7.97
CA VAL A 114 -6.96 9.33 -8.45
C VAL A 114 -7.69 9.92 -7.25
N SER A 115 -7.81 11.25 -7.19
CA SER A 115 -8.52 11.90 -6.06
C SER A 115 -9.98 11.46 -6.01
N THR A 116 -10.56 11.37 -4.81
CA THR A 116 -11.96 10.92 -4.65
C THR A 116 -12.96 11.74 -5.45
N ARG A 117 -12.68 13.03 -5.69
CA ARG A 117 -13.48 13.91 -6.56
C ARG A 117 -13.33 13.56 -8.05
N LYS A 118 -12.13 13.21 -8.51
CA LYS A 118 -11.93 12.76 -9.90
C LYS A 118 -12.55 11.39 -10.14
N VAL A 119 -12.42 10.46 -9.17
CA VAL A 119 -13.09 9.16 -9.22
C VAL A 119 -14.61 9.34 -9.33
N ALA A 120 -15.19 10.22 -8.50
CA ALA A 120 -16.60 10.57 -8.57
C ALA A 120 -17.02 11.04 -9.97
N ALA A 121 -16.30 12.01 -10.54
CA ALA A 121 -16.60 12.57 -11.86
C ALA A 121 -16.48 11.53 -13.00
N ILE A 122 -15.41 10.72 -13.00
CA ILE A 122 -15.21 9.65 -13.99
C ILE A 122 -16.33 8.62 -13.90
N THR A 123 -16.70 8.22 -12.68
CA THR A 123 -17.74 7.20 -12.47
C THR A 123 -19.12 7.72 -12.87
N GLU A 124 -19.40 9.00 -12.62
CA GLU A 124 -20.66 9.64 -13.06
C GLU A 124 -20.76 9.65 -14.59
N GLN A 125 -19.67 9.96 -15.29
CA GLN A 125 -19.62 9.90 -16.76
C GLN A 125 -19.77 8.47 -17.30
N LEU A 126 -19.16 7.48 -16.65
CA LEU A 126 -19.18 6.09 -17.14
C LEU A 126 -20.46 5.33 -16.80
N CYS A 127 -21.05 5.59 -15.62
CA CYS A 127 -22.16 4.78 -15.09
C CYS A 127 -23.50 5.53 -15.05
N GLY A 128 -23.55 6.78 -15.53
CA GLY A 128 -24.78 7.59 -15.62
C GLY A 128 -25.41 7.93 -14.27
N HIS A 129 -24.69 7.73 -13.16
CA HIS A 129 -25.17 8.06 -11.82
C HIS A 129 -24.04 8.58 -10.93
N SER A 130 -24.38 9.56 -10.08
CA SER A 130 -23.41 10.19 -9.21
C SER A 130 -22.88 9.24 -8.13
N VAL A 131 -21.55 9.15 -8.04
CA VAL A 131 -20.83 8.53 -6.92
C VAL A 131 -20.19 9.64 -6.10
N THR A 132 -20.50 9.70 -4.82
CA THR A 132 -19.97 10.71 -3.90
C THR A 132 -18.56 10.37 -3.43
N SER A 133 -17.77 11.38 -3.06
CA SER A 133 -16.46 11.18 -2.43
C SER A 133 -16.51 10.32 -1.15
N THR A 134 -17.64 10.37 -0.42
CA THR A 134 -17.88 9.54 0.76
C THR A 134 -18.04 8.06 0.39
N GLN A 135 -18.70 7.76 -0.74
CA GLN A 135 -18.81 6.39 -1.23
C GLN A 135 -17.45 5.84 -1.66
N VAL A 136 -16.62 6.64 -2.34
CA VAL A 136 -15.23 6.26 -2.68
C VAL A 136 -14.41 5.98 -1.41
N SER A 137 -14.52 6.84 -0.39
CA SER A 137 -13.83 6.64 0.89
C SER A 137 -14.26 5.35 1.59
N ARG A 138 -15.56 5.03 1.59
CA ARG A 138 -16.10 3.77 2.13
C ARG A 138 -15.64 2.55 1.34
N ALA A 139 -15.55 2.65 0.02
CA ALA A 139 -15.02 1.58 -0.83
C ALA A 139 -13.55 1.31 -0.49
N ALA A 140 -12.72 2.36 -0.40
CA ALA A 140 -11.32 2.22 -0.02
C ALA A 140 -11.14 1.63 1.39
N ALA A 141 -12.01 1.99 2.35
CA ALA A 141 -11.97 1.43 3.71
C ALA A 141 -12.21 -0.09 3.77
N GLN A 142 -12.81 -0.70 2.74
CA GLN A 142 -12.94 -2.16 2.67
C GLN A 142 -11.58 -2.87 2.51
N LEU A 143 -10.54 -2.14 2.10
CA LEU A 143 -9.18 -2.67 2.04
C LEU A 143 -8.55 -2.81 3.43
N ASP A 144 -9.09 -2.16 4.47
CA ASP A 144 -8.43 -2.08 5.78
C ASP A 144 -8.16 -3.45 6.40
N GLU A 145 -9.08 -4.41 6.25
CA GLU A 145 -8.93 -5.78 6.76
C GLU A 145 -7.75 -6.50 6.09
N VAL A 146 -7.70 -6.48 4.75
CA VAL A 146 -6.62 -7.09 3.96
C VAL A 146 -5.28 -6.43 4.28
N LEU A 147 -5.26 -5.09 4.33
CA LEU A 147 -4.06 -4.34 4.62
C LEU A 147 -3.59 -4.56 6.07
N GLN A 148 -4.51 -4.72 7.02
CA GLN A 148 -4.19 -5.06 8.40
C GLN A 148 -3.60 -6.45 8.50
N ALA A 149 -4.20 -7.45 7.83
CA ALA A 149 -3.64 -8.80 7.76
C ALA A 149 -2.23 -8.78 7.16
N TRP A 150 -2.03 -8.06 6.05
CA TRP A 150 -0.70 -7.90 5.45
C TRP A 150 0.30 -7.23 6.39
N ARG A 151 -0.09 -6.17 7.13
CA ARG A 151 0.77 -5.49 8.13
C ARG A 151 1.04 -6.35 9.37
N HIS A 152 0.27 -7.38 9.67
CA HIS A 152 0.49 -8.26 10.84
C HIS A 152 0.96 -9.66 10.47
N ARG A 153 1.21 -9.92 9.18
CA ARG A 153 1.67 -11.22 8.70
C ARG A 153 2.98 -11.63 9.39
N PRO A 154 3.20 -12.94 9.59
CA PRO A 154 4.46 -13.43 10.14
C PRO A 154 5.63 -13.06 9.23
N LEU A 155 6.76 -12.78 9.86
CA LEU A 155 8.05 -12.60 9.20
C LEU A 155 8.93 -13.84 9.43
N GLY A 156 10.10 -13.84 8.81
CA GLY A 156 11.11 -14.87 8.98
C GLY A 156 12.51 -14.30 9.14
N GLN A 157 13.49 -15.05 8.65
CA GLN A 157 14.89 -14.66 8.67
C GLN A 157 15.18 -13.60 7.61
N ILE A 158 15.63 -12.43 8.05
CA ILE A 158 15.94 -11.28 7.20
C ILE A 158 17.35 -10.78 7.54
N PRO A 159 18.39 -11.25 6.84
CA PRO A 159 19.77 -10.81 7.09
C PRO A 159 19.98 -9.30 6.97
N TYR A 160 19.34 -8.65 6.00
CA TYR A 160 19.54 -7.23 5.72
C TYR A 160 18.26 -6.44 5.89
N LEU A 161 18.28 -5.50 6.84
CA LEU A 161 17.15 -4.62 7.17
C LEU A 161 17.47 -3.19 6.75
N TYR A 162 16.58 -2.58 6.00
CA TYR A 162 16.66 -1.19 5.59
C TYR A 162 15.50 -0.40 6.21
N LEU A 163 15.81 0.77 6.78
CA LEU A 163 14.85 1.62 7.47
C LEU A 163 14.89 3.03 6.89
N ASP A 164 13.72 3.59 6.66
CA ASP A 164 13.56 4.96 6.19
C ASP A 164 12.30 5.61 6.74
N ALA A 165 12.29 6.93 6.75
CA ALA A 165 11.13 7.73 7.07
C ALA A 165 10.89 8.82 6.04
N ARG A 166 9.62 9.20 5.92
CA ARG A 166 9.19 10.35 5.13
C ARG A 166 8.05 11.06 5.84
N TYR A 167 7.81 12.30 5.48
CA TYR A 167 6.70 13.08 6.03
C TYR A 167 5.52 13.17 5.08
N GLU A 168 4.32 13.03 5.63
CA GLU A 168 3.05 13.30 4.97
C GLU A 168 2.23 14.27 5.81
N LYS A 169 1.38 15.07 5.16
CA LYS A 169 0.52 16.03 5.86
C LYS A 169 -0.77 15.34 6.28
N VAL A 170 -1.05 15.31 7.59
CA VAL A 170 -2.29 14.76 8.15
C VAL A 170 -3.03 15.83 8.95
N ARG A 171 -4.36 15.75 8.99
CA ARG A 171 -5.18 16.57 9.88
C ARG A 171 -5.40 15.84 11.20
N GLN A 172 -5.05 16.48 12.31
CA GLN A 172 -5.23 15.95 13.66
C GLN A 172 -5.79 17.06 14.54
N GLN A 173 -6.92 16.80 15.22
CA GLN A 173 -7.59 17.77 16.10
C GLN A 173 -7.80 19.15 15.45
N GLY A 174 -8.19 19.16 14.16
CA GLY A 174 -8.42 20.40 13.39
C GLY A 174 -7.17 21.04 12.78
N GLN A 175 -5.96 20.69 13.22
CA GLN A 175 -4.70 21.25 12.73
C GLN A 175 -4.02 20.33 11.70
N VAL A 176 -3.27 20.92 10.77
CA VAL A 176 -2.42 20.16 9.84
C VAL A 176 -1.07 19.93 10.50
N ARG A 177 -0.64 18.67 10.59
CA ARG A 177 0.63 18.25 11.19
C ARG A 177 1.41 17.36 10.22
N ASP A 178 2.72 17.35 10.41
CA ASP A 178 3.60 16.39 9.77
C ASP A 178 3.49 15.04 10.48
N ALA A 179 3.11 14.00 9.75
CA ALA A 179 3.18 12.63 10.21
C ALA A 179 4.35 11.92 9.53
N ALA A 180 5.16 11.26 10.34
CA ALA A 180 6.21 10.38 9.90
C ALA A 180 5.61 9.06 9.43
N VAL A 181 5.94 8.69 8.20
CA VAL A 181 5.69 7.37 7.64
C VAL A 181 6.99 6.59 7.77
N LEU A 182 6.98 5.58 8.63
CA LEU A 182 8.13 4.71 8.85
C LEU A 182 8.01 3.49 7.94
N VAL A 183 9.09 3.14 7.25
CA VAL A 183 9.11 2.01 6.30
C VAL A 183 10.27 1.08 6.63
N ALA A 184 9.99 -0.21 6.69
CA ALA A 184 10.98 -1.26 6.83
C ALA A 184 11.00 -2.17 5.59
N VAL A 185 12.18 -2.35 5.00
CA VAL A 185 12.43 -3.25 3.88
C VAL A 185 13.44 -4.30 4.31
N GLY A 186 13.18 -5.56 3.98
CA GLY A 186 14.06 -6.68 4.28
C GLY A 186 14.53 -7.38 3.02
N VAL A 187 15.69 -8.02 3.09
CA VAL A 187 16.14 -9.03 2.14
C VAL A 187 16.22 -10.36 2.89
N ASP A 188 15.54 -11.39 2.39
CA ASP A 188 15.56 -12.75 2.97
C ASP A 188 16.76 -13.58 2.50
N LEU A 189 16.83 -14.85 2.92
CA LEU A 189 17.93 -15.76 2.59
C LEU A 189 17.98 -16.13 1.11
N GLU A 190 16.85 -16.09 0.42
CA GLU A 190 16.72 -16.28 -1.02
C GLU A 190 17.14 -15.02 -1.81
N GLY A 191 17.56 -13.96 -1.11
CA GLY A 191 17.96 -12.71 -1.71
C GLY A 191 16.80 -11.89 -2.27
N LYS A 192 15.56 -12.24 -1.92
CA LYS A 192 14.35 -11.48 -2.31
C LYS A 192 14.16 -10.33 -1.36
N ARG A 193 13.92 -9.15 -1.93
CA ARG A 193 13.56 -7.97 -1.16
C ARG A 193 12.05 -7.89 -0.98
N GLN A 194 11.60 -7.40 0.18
CA GLN A 194 10.19 -7.22 0.49
C GLN A 194 9.98 -6.07 1.48
N ILE A 195 8.82 -5.43 1.45
CA ILE A 195 8.46 -4.42 2.44
C ILE A 195 7.90 -5.15 3.67
N LEU A 196 8.64 -5.12 4.78
CA LEU A 196 8.27 -5.83 6.01
C LEU A 196 7.10 -5.15 6.72
N GLY A 197 7.04 -3.81 6.68
CA GLY A 197 5.98 -3.08 7.36
C GLY A 197 6.05 -1.59 7.07
N VAL A 198 4.92 -0.93 7.36
CA VAL A 198 4.78 0.52 7.35
C VAL A 198 4.03 0.97 8.59
N SER A 199 4.40 2.11 9.13
CA SER A 199 3.71 2.77 10.24
C SER A 199 3.53 4.26 9.95
N VAL A 200 2.50 4.87 10.54
CA VAL A 200 2.28 6.33 10.47
C VAL A 200 2.13 6.83 11.90
N SER A 201 2.94 7.83 12.27
CA SER A 201 2.92 8.46 13.59
C SER A 201 3.14 9.97 13.48
N VAL A 202 2.60 10.77 14.40
CA VAL A 202 2.73 12.24 14.39
C VAL A 202 4.11 12.78 14.78
N SER A 203 5.13 11.94 14.86
CA SER A 203 6.54 12.36 14.97
C SER A 203 7.49 11.19 14.66
N GLU A 204 8.77 11.50 14.43
CA GLU A 204 9.89 10.53 14.36
C GLU A 204 10.58 10.34 15.72
N GLN A 205 9.86 10.56 16.83
CA GLN A 205 10.40 10.30 18.15
C GLN A 205 10.77 8.82 18.32
N GLU A 206 11.74 8.60 19.20
CA GLU A 206 12.29 7.28 19.52
C GLU A 206 11.20 6.25 19.86
N VAL A 207 10.16 6.65 20.60
CA VAL A 207 9.06 5.76 20.99
C VAL A 207 8.31 5.18 19.79
N HIS A 208 8.13 5.95 18.71
CA HIS A 208 7.41 5.49 17.53
C HIS A 208 8.27 4.53 16.70
N TRP A 209 9.55 4.84 16.54
CA TRP A 209 10.49 3.92 15.92
C TRP A 209 10.63 2.64 16.73
N ARG A 210 10.74 2.73 18.06
CA ARG A 210 10.84 1.57 18.95
C ARG A 210 9.63 0.68 18.84
N ALA A 211 8.42 1.23 18.95
CA ALA A 211 7.19 0.48 18.81
C ALA A 211 7.09 -0.20 17.43
N PHE A 212 7.48 0.52 16.36
CA PHE A 212 7.50 -0.04 15.02
C PHE A 212 8.49 -1.22 14.90
N LEU A 213 9.74 -1.05 15.34
CA LEU A 213 10.75 -2.11 15.28
C LEU A 213 10.40 -3.31 16.17
N GLN A 214 9.84 -3.07 17.36
CA GLN A 214 9.32 -4.13 18.24
C GLN A 214 8.21 -4.93 17.55
N SER A 215 7.27 -4.26 16.88
CA SER A 215 6.21 -4.96 16.12
C SER A 215 6.77 -5.87 15.03
N LEU A 216 7.92 -5.53 14.42
CA LEU A 216 8.56 -6.41 13.44
C LEU A 216 9.09 -7.68 14.11
N VAL A 217 9.73 -7.54 15.28
CA VAL A 217 10.26 -8.65 16.08
C VAL A 217 9.14 -9.54 16.61
N GLU A 218 8.04 -8.97 17.11
CA GLU A 218 6.86 -9.70 17.60
C GLU A 218 6.21 -10.56 16.51
N ARG A 219 6.27 -10.12 15.25
CA ARG A 219 5.81 -10.90 14.09
C ARG A 219 6.80 -11.99 13.65
N GLY A 220 7.94 -12.16 14.31
CA GLY A 220 8.93 -13.20 14.01
C GLY A 220 10.15 -12.76 13.20
N LEU A 221 10.42 -11.46 13.06
CA LEU A 221 11.65 -10.97 12.43
C LEU A 221 12.88 -11.49 13.20
N CYS A 222 13.72 -12.26 12.54
CA CYS A 222 14.94 -12.81 13.13
C CYS A 222 16.12 -12.82 12.14
N GLY A 223 17.31 -13.15 12.62
CA GLY A 223 18.50 -13.31 11.77
C GLY A 223 19.08 -12.02 11.19
N VAL A 224 18.73 -10.84 11.71
CA VAL A 224 19.24 -9.56 11.21
C VAL A 224 20.75 -9.43 11.46
N GLN A 225 21.52 -9.28 10.38
CA GLN A 225 22.98 -9.14 10.38
C GLN A 225 23.42 -7.70 10.12
N LEU A 226 22.62 -6.90 9.40
CA LEU A 226 22.92 -5.50 9.13
C LEU A 226 21.65 -4.66 9.12
N VAL A 227 21.69 -3.50 9.79
CA VAL A 227 20.69 -2.45 9.63
C VAL A 227 21.28 -1.30 8.80
N VAL A 228 20.58 -0.88 7.75
CA VAL A 228 20.94 0.23 6.87
C VAL A 228 19.91 1.34 7.00
N SER A 229 20.34 2.55 7.35
CA SER A 229 19.42 3.69 7.50
C SER A 229 20.15 5.04 7.42
N ASP A 230 19.40 6.15 7.48
CA ASP A 230 19.99 7.43 7.89
C ASP A 230 20.18 7.49 9.42
N ALA A 231 20.89 8.51 9.89
CA ALA A 231 21.21 8.78 11.29
C ALA A 231 20.17 9.67 11.99
N HIS A 232 18.87 9.44 11.76
CA HIS A 232 17.86 10.17 12.50
C HIS A 232 17.95 9.83 14.00
N PRO A 233 18.00 10.82 14.93
CA PRO A 233 18.26 10.55 16.35
C PRO A 233 17.27 9.59 17.01
N GLY A 234 15.99 9.67 16.64
CA GLY A 234 14.95 8.75 17.15
C GLY A 234 15.18 7.31 16.66
N LEU A 235 15.59 7.15 15.40
CA LEU A 235 15.89 5.84 14.82
C LEU A 235 17.15 5.23 15.41
N GLN A 236 18.22 6.01 15.61
CA GLN A 236 19.46 5.51 16.21
C GLN A 236 19.22 4.94 17.61
N GLN A 237 18.46 5.64 18.44
CA GLN A 237 18.13 5.19 19.80
C GLN A 237 17.24 3.95 19.78
N ALA A 238 16.18 3.93 18.96
CA ALA A 238 15.29 2.80 18.83
C ALA A 238 16.00 1.54 18.29
N ARG A 239 16.88 1.71 17.28
CA ARG A 239 17.70 0.61 16.74
C ARG A 239 18.61 0.03 17.82
N ARG A 240 19.27 0.87 18.63
CA ARG A 240 20.12 0.40 19.73
C ARG A 240 19.30 -0.35 20.80
N ALA A 241 18.08 0.10 21.06
CA ALA A 241 17.19 -0.53 22.03
C ALA A 241 16.68 -1.91 21.56
N VAL A 242 16.34 -2.06 20.27
CA VAL A 242 15.74 -3.30 19.72
C VAL A 242 16.78 -4.25 19.12
N PHE A 243 17.80 -3.72 18.45
CA PHE A 243 18.82 -4.47 17.69
C PHE A 243 20.24 -4.12 18.16
N GLY A 244 20.45 -3.95 19.47
CA GLY A 244 21.71 -3.42 20.03
C GLY A 244 22.99 -4.15 19.60
N GLY A 245 22.92 -5.47 19.37
CA GLY A 245 24.05 -6.27 18.89
C GLY A 245 24.26 -6.26 17.37
N VAL A 246 23.35 -5.67 16.59
CA VAL A 246 23.40 -5.70 15.13
C VAL A 246 24.24 -4.51 14.61
N PRO A 247 25.23 -4.75 13.74
CA PRO A 247 25.96 -3.71 13.04
C PRO A 247 25.04 -2.73 12.31
N TRP A 248 25.49 -1.49 12.20
CA TRP A 248 24.75 -0.43 11.50
C TRP A 248 25.60 0.22 10.44
N GLN A 249 24.99 0.36 9.26
CA GLN A 249 25.54 1.08 8.12
C GLN A 249 24.71 2.34 7.90
N ARG A 250 25.35 3.50 8.04
CA ARG A 250 24.72 4.75 7.62
C ARG A 250 24.73 4.86 6.10
N CYS A 251 23.60 5.26 5.53
CA CYS A 251 23.44 5.42 4.09
C CYS A 251 24.48 6.43 3.52
N HIS A 252 25.30 5.98 2.56
CA HIS A 252 26.31 6.83 1.90
C HIS A 252 25.71 8.06 1.22
N PHE A 253 24.50 7.94 0.66
CA PHE A 253 23.81 9.06 0.03
C PHE A 253 23.52 10.18 1.04
N HIS A 254 22.95 9.84 2.20
CA HIS A 254 22.67 10.81 3.25
C HIS A 254 23.96 11.38 3.85
N LEU A 255 25.01 10.56 4.02
CA LEU A 255 26.33 11.06 4.41
C LEU A 255 26.87 12.11 3.43
N GLN A 256 26.81 11.83 2.12
CA GLN A 256 27.26 12.78 1.09
C GLN A 256 26.43 14.07 1.09
N GLN A 257 25.12 13.98 1.25
CA GLN A 257 24.25 15.16 1.34
C GLN A 257 24.57 15.99 2.58
N ASN A 258 24.73 15.35 3.74
CA ASN A 258 24.99 16.02 5.01
C ASN A 258 26.35 16.73 5.02
N ALA A 259 27.37 16.16 4.38
CA ALA A 259 28.69 16.79 4.24
C ALA A 259 28.59 18.19 3.60
N SER A 260 27.67 18.38 2.64
CA SER A 260 27.51 19.64 1.89
C SER A 260 27.19 20.86 2.77
N ALA A 261 26.59 20.65 3.95
CA ALA A 261 26.29 21.71 4.90
C ALA A 261 27.53 22.29 5.59
N PHE A 262 28.64 21.55 5.59
CA PHE A 262 29.91 21.94 6.21
C PHE A 262 30.93 22.46 5.21
N VAL A 263 30.61 22.44 3.90
CA VAL A 263 31.49 22.95 2.85
C VAL A 263 31.38 24.48 2.78
N PRO A 264 32.48 25.23 3.00
CA PRO A 264 32.43 26.69 3.12
C PRO A 264 32.25 27.43 1.79
N LYS A 265 32.63 26.82 0.66
CA LYS A 265 32.60 27.43 -0.68
C LYS A 265 31.90 26.50 -1.67
N VAL A 266 31.11 27.07 -2.59
CA VAL A 266 30.38 26.29 -3.60
C VAL A 266 31.33 25.49 -4.49
N ASP A 267 32.46 26.09 -4.91
CA ASP A 267 33.43 25.44 -5.80
C ASP A 267 34.12 24.22 -5.17
N LEU A 268 34.21 24.18 -3.83
CA LEU A 268 34.78 23.04 -3.10
C LEU A 268 33.82 21.84 -3.04
N LYS A 269 32.52 22.02 -3.31
CA LYS A 269 31.52 20.94 -3.15
C LYS A 269 31.81 19.75 -4.06
N ALA A 270 32.24 20.00 -5.29
CA ALA A 270 32.54 18.95 -6.25
C ALA A 270 33.76 18.11 -5.81
N GLU A 271 34.80 18.78 -5.34
CA GLU A 271 36.02 18.14 -4.83
C GLU A 271 35.75 17.31 -3.57
N VAL A 272 35.05 17.89 -2.59
CA VAL A 272 34.66 17.18 -1.35
C VAL A 272 33.80 15.95 -1.66
N ALA A 273 32.85 16.07 -2.60
CA ALA A 273 32.03 14.94 -3.01
C ALA A 273 32.86 13.82 -3.69
N ALA A 274 33.88 14.19 -4.46
CA ALA A 274 34.79 13.24 -5.10
C ALA A 274 35.66 12.51 -4.06
N ASP A 275 36.23 13.23 -3.09
CA ASP A 275 37.04 12.65 -2.02
C ASP A 275 36.23 11.68 -1.14
N ILE A 276 35.03 12.08 -0.72
CA ILE A 276 34.12 11.20 0.05
C ILE A 276 33.75 9.96 -0.78
N ARG A 277 33.52 10.12 -2.09
CA ARG A 277 33.24 8.98 -2.97
C ARG A 277 34.44 8.04 -3.03
N ALA A 278 35.66 8.55 -3.13
CA ALA A 278 36.87 7.74 -3.16
C ALA A 278 37.00 6.86 -1.90
N ILE A 279 36.74 7.43 -0.72
CA ILE A 279 36.68 6.69 0.56
C ILE A 279 35.66 5.55 0.47
N PHE A 280 34.43 5.86 0.05
CA PHE A 280 33.33 4.88 -0.01
C PHE A 280 33.47 3.82 -1.11
N THR A 281 34.29 4.06 -2.13
CA THR A 281 34.57 3.11 -3.22
C THR A 281 35.92 2.42 -3.10
N ALA A 282 36.63 2.61 -1.99
CA ALA A 282 37.86 1.89 -1.70
C ALA A 282 37.65 0.36 -1.79
N PRO A 283 38.67 -0.44 -2.12
CA PRO A 283 38.53 -1.89 -2.25
C PRO A 283 38.32 -2.60 -0.90
N ASN A 284 38.86 -2.05 0.18
CA ASN A 284 38.78 -2.61 1.52
C ASN A 284 38.73 -1.52 2.60
N ARG A 285 38.44 -1.93 3.83
CA ARG A 285 38.28 -1.05 4.99
C ARG A 285 39.56 -0.27 5.32
N THR A 286 40.72 -0.93 5.28
CA THR A 286 42.02 -0.32 5.61
C THR A 286 42.34 0.84 4.67
N GLU A 287 42.10 0.66 3.36
CA GLU A 287 42.28 1.72 2.38
C GLU A 287 41.25 2.85 2.55
N ALA A 288 40.00 2.53 2.87
CA ALA A 288 38.98 3.54 3.16
C ALA A 288 39.38 4.41 4.37
N GLU A 289 39.86 3.80 5.45
CA GLU A 289 40.32 4.49 6.67
C GLU A 289 41.57 5.34 6.40
N ALA A 290 42.51 4.84 5.59
CA ALA A 290 43.68 5.61 5.17
C ALA A 290 43.32 6.82 4.30
N LEU A 291 42.36 6.67 3.37
CA LEU A 291 41.85 7.78 2.57
C LEU A 291 41.10 8.79 3.46
N LEU A 292 40.31 8.32 4.42
CA LEU A 292 39.61 9.18 5.37
C LEU A 292 40.58 10.05 6.15
N ALA A 293 41.65 9.48 6.71
CA ALA A 293 42.68 10.24 7.43
C ALA A 293 43.31 11.33 6.55
N LYS A 294 43.68 10.98 5.31
CA LYS A 294 44.23 11.94 4.33
C LYS A 294 43.24 13.06 4.00
N THR A 295 41.96 12.73 3.84
CA THR A 295 40.91 13.72 3.56
C THR A 295 40.68 14.66 4.75
N VAL A 296 40.74 14.16 5.98
CA VAL A 296 40.66 15.00 7.19
C VAL A 296 41.82 15.99 7.23
N GLU A 297 43.07 15.53 7.02
CA GLU A 297 44.25 16.38 6.98
C GLU A 297 44.17 17.43 5.86
N LYS A 298 43.72 17.04 4.67
CA LYS A 298 43.54 17.91 3.51
C LYS A 298 42.64 19.11 3.82
N TYR A 299 41.54 18.88 4.54
CA TYR A 299 40.54 19.91 4.85
C TYR A 299 40.72 20.59 6.21
N ALA A 300 41.65 20.12 7.05
CA ALA A 300 41.84 20.62 8.42
C ALA A 300 42.06 22.14 8.49
N LYS A 301 42.79 22.72 7.52
CA LYS A 301 43.05 24.17 7.47
C LYS A 301 42.00 24.95 6.69
N SER A 302 41.60 24.45 5.52
CA SER A 302 40.72 25.17 4.59
C SER A 302 39.23 25.08 4.96
N ALA A 303 38.83 24.00 5.62
CA ALA A 303 37.45 23.72 6.04
C ALA A 303 37.41 22.91 7.36
N PRO A 304 37.84 23.48 8.51
CA PRO A 304 38.00 22.73 9.76
C PRO A 304 36.71 22.06 10.25
N LYS A 305 35.55 22.73 10.11
CA LYS A 305 34.25 22.14 10.48
C LYS A 305 33.89 20.92 9.64
N LEU A 306 34.25 20.92 8.35
CA LEU A 306 34.08 19.77 7.46
C LEU A 306 35.01 18.63 7.87
N ALA A 307 36.28 18.93 8.15
CA ALA A 307 37.26 17.92 8.57
C ALA A 307 36.79 17.19 9.85
N THR A 308 36.37 17.93 10.88
CA THR A 308 35.79 17.35 12.11
C THR A 308 34.53 16.54 11.82
N TRP A 309 33.63 17.06 10.98
CA TRP A 309 32.42 16.32 10.63
C TRP A 309 32.74 15.01 9.89
N ILE A 310 33.69 15.05 8.95
CA ILE A 310 34.15 13.87 8.21
C ILE A 310 34.70 12.82 9.15
N GLU A 311 35.64 13.20 10.02
CA GLU A 311 36.28 12.32 11.00
C GLU A 311 35.26 11.60 11.89
N GLN A 312 34.22 12.31 12.32
CA GLN A 312 33.21 11.78 13.24
C GLN A 312 32.11 10.95 12.54
N ASN A 313 31.74 11.27 11.31
CA ASN A 313 30.53 10.72 10.68
C ASN A 313 30.83 9.70 9.57
N LEU A 314 31.90 9.86 8.78
CA LEU A 314 32.21 8.92 7.71
C LEU A 314 32.49 7.49 8.19
N PRO A 315 33.07 7.24 9.39
CA PRO A 315 33.23 5.88 9.90
C PRO A 315 31.91 5.10 10.02
N GLU A 316 30.79 5.78 10.27
CA GLU A 316 29.45 5.16 10.31
C GLU A 316 29.03 4.57 8.94
N GLY A 317 29.68 5.03 7.87
CA GLY A 317 29.51 4.55 6.51
C GLY A 317 30.43 3.39 6.12
N LEU A 318 31.36 2.96 6.97
CA LEU A 318 32.39 1.97 6.61
C LEU A 318 32.02 0.53 6.99
N THR A 319 30.97 0.32 7.79
CA THR A 319 30.50 -1.01 8.21
C THR A 319 30.26 -1.97 7.04
N VAL A 320 29.85 -1.45 5.88
CA VAL A 320 29.61 -2.24 4.66
C VAL A 320 30.85 -3.00 4.18
N PHE A 321 32.06 -2.58 4.55
CA PHE A 321 33.29 -3.29 4.18
C PHE A 321 33.43 -4.65 4.88
N ASP A 322 32.75 -4.84 6.02
CA ASP A 322 32.74 -6.10 6.77
C ASP A 322 31.85 -7.17 6.08
N PHE A 323 31.15 -6.80 5.00
CA PHE A 323 30.25 -7.67 4.23
C PHE A 323 30.85 -8.06 2.86
N PRO A 324 30.37 -9.15 2.23
CA PRO A 324 30.86 -9.62 0.93
C PRO A 324 30.85 -8.54 -0.13
N ALA A 325 31.92 -8.45 -0.93
CA ALA A 325 32.11 -7.41 -1.93
C ALA A 325 30.93 -7.29 -2.91
N ALA A 326 30.33 -8.42 -3.30
CA ALA A 326 29.16 -8.47 -4.18
C ALA A 326 27.93 -7.74 -3.59
N HIS A 327 27.79 -7.72 -2.26
CA HIS A 327 26.63 -7.14 -1.58
C HIS A 327 26.79 -5.63 -1.36
N ARG A 328 28.03 -5.15 -1.22
CA ARG A 328 28.35 -3.77 -0.79
C ARG A 328 27.64 -2.70 -1.59
N ARG A 329 27.50 -2.90 -2.90
CA ARG A 329 26.81 -1.95 -3.79
C ARG A 329 25.38 -1.67 -3.35
N LEU A 330 24.68 -2.68 -2.85
CA LEU A 330 23.27 -2.62 -2.42
C LEU A 330 23.13 -2.31 -0.92
N LEU A 331 24.11 -2.70 -0.10
CA LEU A 331 24.08 -2.45 1.36
C LEU A 331 24.48 -1.03 1.75
N ARG A 332 25.25 -0.34 0.91
CA ARG A 332 25.79 0.99 1.25
C ARG A 332 24.79 2.15 1.16
N THR A 333 23.64 1.96 0.52
CA THR A 333 22.61 3.00 0.39
C THR A 333 21.21 2.48 0.65
N THR A 334 20.32 3.40 1.01
CA THR A 334 18.86 3.19 1.04
C THR A 334 18.21 3.55 -0.30
N ASN A 335 18.94 3.58 -1.42
CA ASN A 335 18.37 4.00 -2.72
C ASN A 335 17.20 3.11 -3.18
N GLY A 336 17.17 1.84 -2.77
CA GLY A 336 16.01 0.96 -2.98
C GLY A 336 14.73 1.53 -2.36
N LEU A 337 14.84 2.14 -1.17
CA LEU A 337 13.76 2.87 -0.51
C LEU A 337 13.45 4.20 -1.19
N GLU A 338 14.43 4.89 -1.78
CA GLU A 338 14.17 6.14 -2.51
C GLU A 338 13.17 5.94 -3.66
N ARG A 339 13.26 4.81 -4.38
CA ARG A 339 12.26 4.46 -5.40
C ARG A 339 10.88 4.23 -4.80
N ILE A 340 10.78 3.51 -3.67
CA ILE A 340 9.51 3.37 -2.94
C ILE A 340 8.97 4.74 -2.54
N ASN A 341 9.82 5.60 -1.97
CA ASN A 341 9.44 6.95 -1.58
C ASN A 341 8.96 7.79 -2.77
N LYS A 342 9.55 7.63 -3.96
CA LYS A 342 9.05 8.30 -5.16
C LYS A 342 7.65 7.81 -5.53
N GLU A 343 7.39 6.50 -5.52
CA GLU A 343 6.06 5.95 -5.83
C GLU A 343 5.01 6.32 -4.78
N LEU A 344 5.34 6.20 -3.50
CA LEU A 344 4.52 6.69 -2.40
C LEU A 344 4.20 8.18 -2.60
N LYS A 345 5.20 9.02 -2.88
CA LYS A 345 5.02 10.47 -3.08
C LYS A 345 4.15 10.77 -4.30
N ARG A 346 4.31 10.02 -5.38
CA ARG A 346 3.53 10.18 -6.60
C ARG A 346 2.03 10.05 -6.32
N ARG A 347 1.66 9.05 -5.52
CA ARG A 347 0.25 8.74 -5.19
C ARG A 347 -0.27 9.59 -4.02
N THR A 348 0.53 9.84 -2.98
CA THR A 348 0.12 10.67 -1.82
C THR A 348 -0.02 12.17 -2.17
N ARG A 349 0.79 12.69 -3.09
CA ARG A 349 0.73 14.10 -3.54
C ARG A 349 -0.64 14.51 -4.08
N VAL A 350 -1.39 13.58 -4.67
CA VAL A 350 -2.74 13.86 -5.20
C VAL A 350 -3.76 14.07 -4.07
N VAL A 351 -3.54 13.46 -2.91
CA VAL A 351 -4.36 13.67 -1.70
C VAL A 351 -4.03 15.01 -1.06
N GLY A 352 -2.74 15.38 -1.03
CA GLY A 352 -2.25 16.62 -0.45
C GLY A 352 -2.26 16.59 1.08
N ILE A 353 -3.45 16.63 1.70
CA ILE A 353 -3.64 16.58 3.16
C ILE A 353 -4.59 15.45 3.51
N PHE A 354 -4.10 14.46 4.25
CA PHE A 354 -4.92 13.35 4.72
C PHE A 354 -5.85 13.80 5.86
N PRO A 355 -7.08 13.24 5.94
CA PRO A 355 -8.02 13.60 6.98
C PRO A 355 -7.63 13.09 8.38
N ASN A 356 -6.81 12.03 8.45
CA ASN A 356 -6.26 11.44 9.67
C ASN A 356 -5.13 10.44 9.33
N GLU A 357 -4.44 9.94 10.35
CA GLU A 357 -3.35 8.96 10.24
C GLU A 357 -3.81 7.64 9.61
N ALA A 358 -5.01 7.15 9.95
CA ALA A 358 -5.55 5.90 9.40
C ALA A 358 -5.76 5.96 7.87
N ALA A 359 -6.25 7.08 7.35
CA ALA A 359 -6.40 7.28 5.91
C ALA A 359 -5.04 7.34 5.19
N CYS A 360 -4.03 7.95 5.82
CA CYS A 360 -2.66 7.97 5.32
C CYS A 360 -2.07 6.55 5.29
N LEU A 361 -2.17 5.84 6.41
CA LEU A 361 -1.69 4.46 6.55
C LEU A 361 -2.35 3.52 5.54
N ARG A 362 -3.66 3.67 5.28
CA ARG A 362 -4.39 2.86 4.28
C ARG A 362 -3.77 2.98 2.90
N LEU A 363 -3.65 4.20 2.37
CA LEU A 363 -3.12 4.41 1.02
C LEU A 363 -1.67 3.92 0.94
N ILE A 364 -0.84 4.25 1.93
CA ILE A 364 0.56 3.84 1.96
C ILE A 364 0.69 2.31 2.03
N SER A 365 -0.13 1.65 2.84
CA SER A 365 -0.12 0.18 2.94
C SER A 365 -0.52 -0.48 1.63
N ALA A 366 -1.53 0.05 0.94
CA ALA A 366 -1.97 -0.51 -0.35
C ALA A 366 -0.85 -0.44 -1.40
N ILE A 367 -0.18 0.71 -1.48
CA ILE A 367 0.95 0.91 -2.40
C ILE A 367 2.13 0.01 -2.01
N ALA A 368 2.44 -0.06 -0.71
CA ALA A 368 3.54 -0.89 -0.22
C ALA A 368 3.28 -2.39 -0.45
N MET A 369 2.04 -2.84 -0.30
CA MET A 369 1.65 -4.23 -0.56
C MET A 369 1.87 -4.58 -2.04
N GLU A 370 1.34 -3.78 -2.96
CA GLU A 370 1.51 -3.95 -4.42
C GLU A 370 3.00 -4.00 -4.82
N ILE A 371 3.80 -3.04 -4.35
CA ILE A 371 5.25 -3.01 -4.62
C ILE A 371 5.95 -4.24 -4.05
N SER A 372 5.57 -4.67 -2.84
CA SER A 372 6.20 -5.83 -2.21
C SER A 372 5.87 -7.13 -2.94
N GLU A 373 4.65 -7.29 -3.44
CA GLU A 373 4.23 -8.46 -4.22
C GLU A 373 5.01 -8.55 -5.53
N GLU A 374 5.16 -7.43 -6.26
CA GLU A 374 6.00 -7.37 -7.46
C GLU A 374 7.45 -7.76 -7.18
N TRP A 375 8.00 -7.34 -6.04
CA TRP A 375 9.39 -7.64 -5.68
C TRP A 375 9.62 -9.10 -5.34
N VAL A 376 8.70 -9.71 -4.58
CA VAL A 376 8.77 -11.12 -4.21
C VAL A 376 8.64 -12.01 -5.46
N ALA A 377 7.72 -11.66 -6.36
CA ALA A 377 7.53 -12.36 -7.64
C ALA A 377 8.68 -12.13 -8.65
N GLY A 378 9.39 -11.01 -8.52
CA GLY A 378 10.49 -10.61 -9.41
C GLY A 378 11.77 -11.41 -9.26
N LYS A 379 12.86 -10.94 -9.87
CA LYS A 379 14.19 -11.57 -9.71
C LYS A 379 14.77 -11.30 -8.31
N ALA A 380 15.68 -12.17 -7.86
CA ALA A 380 16.45 -11.93 -6.64
C ALA A 380 17.13 -10.56 -6.67
N TYR A 381 17.02 -9.83 -5.56
CA TYR A 381 17.63 -8.51 -5.41
C TYR A 381 19.13 -8.62 -5.15
N LEU A 382 19.53 -9.67 -4.43
CA LEU A 382 20.90 -9.96 -4.03
C LEU A 382 21.13 -11.48 -4.14
N SER A 383 22.37 -11.90 -4.38
CA SER A 383 22.78 -13.31 -4.37
C SER A 383 23.65 -13.55 -3.16
N PHE A 384 23.38 -14.59 -2.37
CA PHE A 384 24.21 -14.99 -1.23
C PHE A 384 25.32 -16.00 -1.62
N ASP A 385 25.30 -16.48 -2.86
CA ASP A 385 26.31 -17.38 -3.45
C ASP A 385 27.69 -16.73 -3.66
#